data_AF-A0A8T5ZZU7-F1
#
_entry.id   AF-A0A8T5ZZU7-F1
#
_cell.length_a   1.000
_cell.length_b   1.000
_cell.length_c   1.000
_cell.angle_alpha   90.00
_cell.angle_beta   90.00
_cell.angle_gamma   90.00
#
_symmetry.space_group_name_H-M   'P 1'
#
loop_
_entity.id
_entity.type
_entity.pdbx_description
1 polymer ?
#
loop_
_entity_poly.entity_id
_entity_poly.type
_entity_poly.pdbx_seq_one_letter_code
_entity_poly.pdbx_strand_id
1 'polypeptide(L)' 'MAIHNRAGQPAQQSDLINVAQLTAQYYVLKPEAGNAEHAVKFGTSGHRGSAARHSFNEPHILAIAQAIA' A
#
# COMPACT_ATOMS: atom_id res chain seq x y z
N MET A 1 5.93 -26.05 -8.36
CA MET A 1 7.10 -25.70 -9.18
C MET A 1 7.52 -24.27 -8.87
N ALA A 2 8.82 -24.00 -8.81
CA ALA A 2 9.34 -22.64 -8.72
C ALA A 2 9.12 -21.91 -10.07
N ILE A 3 8.19 -20.95 -10.11
CA ILE A 3 7.83 -20.19 -11.33
C ILE A 3 8.87 -19.11 -11.66
N HIS A 4 9.46 -18.50 -10.64
CA HIS A 4 10.47 -17.45 -10.79
C HIS A 4 11.88 -18.02 -10.66
N ASN A 5 12.80 -17.59 -11.54
CA ASN A 5 14.18 -18.10 -11.61
C ASN A 5 14.96 -18.00 -10.29
N ARG A 6 14.60 -17.04 -9.42
CA ARG A 6 15.21 -16.86 -8.08
C ARG A 6 14.34 -17.31 -6.91
N ALA A 7 13.29 -18.10 -7.14
CA ALA A 7 12.44 -18.58 -6.05
C ALA A 7 13.25 -19.41 -5.04
N GLY A 8 13.07 -19.13 -3.75
CA GLY A 8 13.81 -19.78 -2.66
C GLY A 8 15.23 -19.25 -2.42
N GLN A 9 15.71 -18.29 -3.23
CA GLN A 9 17.01 -17.65 -3.02
C GLN A 9 16.90 -16.42 -2.11
N PRO A 10 17.98 -16.01 -1.42
CA PRO A 10 18.01 -14.75 -0.68
C PRO A 10 17.70 -13.54 -1.58
N ALA A 11 17.05 -12.53 -1.01
CA ALA A 11 16.78 -11.27 -1.69
C ALA A 11 18.09 -10.55 -2.04
N GLN A 12 18.09 -9.87 -3.18
CA GLN A 12 19.18 -9.01 -3.62
C GLN A 12 18.86 -7.55 -3.25
N GLN A 13 19.88 -6.70 -3.21
CA GLN A 13 19.70 -5.28 -2.90
C GLN A 13 18.70 -4.60 -3.86
N SER A 14 18.65 -5.03 -5.12
CA SER A 14 17.72 -4.54 -6.14
C SER A 14 16.25 -4.94 -5.91
N ASP A 15 15.99 -5.92 -5.04
CA ASP A 15 14.63 -6.34 -4.68
C ASP A 15 14.02 -5.45 -3.58
N LEU A 16 14.86 -4.68 -2.88
CA LEU A 16 14.48 -3.95 -1.70
C LEU A 16 13.81 -2.62 -2.05
N ILE A 17 12.78 -2.27 -1.30
CA ILE A 17 12.15 -0.95 -1.35
C ILE A 17 12.98 0.09 -0.60
N ASN A 18 12.77 1.36 -0.92
CA ASN A 18 13.20 2.46 -0.06
C ASN A 18 12.11 2.76 0.99
N VAL A 19 12.36 2.39 2.24
CA VAL A 19 11.39 2.55 3.34
C VAL A 19 11.05 4.02 3.59
N ALA A 20 12.05 4.89 3.68
CA ALA A 20 11.83 6.31 3.96
C ALA A 20 11.00 6.98 2.85
N GLN A 21 11.27 6.63 1.60
CA GLN A 21 10.48 7.11 0.46
C GLN A 21 9.02 6.62 0.53
N LEU A 22 8.80 5.33 0.82
CA LEU A 22 7.45 4.76 0.91
C LEU A 22 6.65 5.36 2.08
N THR A 23 7.30 5.62 3.21
CA THR A 23 6.70 6.35 4.33
C THR A 23 6.40 7.80 3.97
N ALA A 24 7.30 8.49 3.25
CA ALA A 24 7.01 9.85 2.80
C ALA A 24 5.78 9.89 1.87
N GLN A 25 5.68 8.95 0.92
CA GLN A 25 4.54 8.79 0.01
C GLN A 25 3.21 8.64 0.76
N TYR A 26 3.19 8.00 1.93
CA TYR A 26 1.98 7.84 2.74
C TYR A 26 1.35 9.18 3.11
N TYR A 27 2.18 10.20 3.39
CA TYR A 27 1.73 11.53 3.79
C TYR A 27 1.56 12.48 2.59
N VAL A 28 2.46 12.42 1.62
CA VAL A 28 2.49 13.42 0.52
C VAL A 28 1.61 13.04 -0.66
N LEU A 29 1.34 11.75 -0.89
CA LEU A 29 0.43 11.29 -1.94
C LEU A 29 -0.97 11.08 -1.37
N LYS A 30 -1.99 11.44 -2.16
CA LYS A 30 -3.40 11.35 -1.79
C LYS A 30 -4.18 10.46 -2.78
N PRO A 31 -5.26 9.81 -2.33
CA PRO A 31 -6.18 9.15 -3.24
C PRO A 31 -6.83 10.17 -4.17
N GLU A 32 -7.01 9.78 -5.43
CA GLU A 32 -7.67 10.61 -6.45
C GLU A 32 -9.19 10.46 -6.34
N ALA A 33 -9.90 11.58 -6.31
CA ALA A 33 -11.36 11.58 -6.24
C ALA A 33 -11.97 10.96 -7.51
N GLY A 34 -12.91 10.04 -7.34
CA GLY A 34 -13.56 9.33 -8.46
C GLY A 34 -12.79 8.12 -8.98
N ASN A 35 -11.54 7.91 -8.56
CA ASN A 35 -10.77 6.73 -8.93
C ASN A 35 -11.06 5.56 -7.97
N ALA A 36 -11.78 4.55 -8.44
CA ALA A 36 -12.16 3.38 -7.66
C ALA A 36 -10.96 2.52 -7.20
N GLU A 37 -9.80 2.64 -7.83
CA GLU A 37 -8.58 1.95 -7.40
C GLU A 37 -7.98 2.56 -6.13
N HIS A 38 -8.25 3.85 -5.88
CA HIS A 38 -7.78 4.60 -4.72
C HIS A 38 -8.80 4.61 -3.58
N ALA A 39 -9.97 3.99 -3.75
CA ALA A 39 -10.99 3.95 -2.73
C ALA A 39 -10.63 2.95 -1.60
N VAL A 40 -11.18 3.19 -0.41
CA VAL A 40 -11.15 2.20 0.68
C VAL A 40 -11.93 0.95 0.26
N LYS A 41 -11.27 -0.20 0.32
CA LYS A 41 -11.86 -1.52 0.12
C LYS A 41 -11.69 -2.32 1.41
N PHE A 42 -12.65 -2.24 2.32
CA PHE A 42 -12.58 -2.83 3.67
C PHE A 42 -13.38 -4.14 3.72
N GLY A 43 -12.68 -5.28 3.55
CA GLY A 43 -13.29 -6.60 3.45
C GLY A 43 -13.05 -7.49 4.67
N THR A 44 -13.12 -8.81 4.47
CA THR A 44 -12.90 -9.83 5.52
C THR A 44 -11.56 -9.70 6.24
N SER A 45 -10.55 -9.13 5.59
CA SER A 45 -9.22 -8.85 6.15
C SER A 45 -8.88 -7.36 6.21
N GLY A 46 -9.90 -6.51 6.34
CA GLY A 46 -9.77 -5.05 6.38
C GLY A 46 -9.40 -4.45 5.02
N HIS A 47 -8.80 -3.26 5.05
CA HIS A 47 -8.29 -2.56 3.87
C HIS A 47 -6.78 -2.73 3.71
N ARG A 48 -6.34 -3.00 2.49
CA ARG A 48 -4.93 -3.19 2.12
C ARG A 48 -4.60 -2.42 0.85
N GLY A 49 -3.37 -1.93 0.75
CA GLY A 49 -2.88 -1.21 -0.41
C GLY A 49 -1.40 -0.84 -0.25
N SER A 50 -0.94 0.16 -0.99
CA SER A 50 0.40 0.73 -0.83
C SER A 50 0.35 2.23 -1.06
N ALA A 51 1.13 2.98 -0.29
CA ALA A 51 1.23 4.43 -0.41
C ALA A 51 1.65 4.88 -1.82
N ALA A 52 2.56 4.14 -2.46
CA ALA A 52 3.03 4.38 -3.83
C ALA A 52 1.92 4.25 -4.89
N ARG A 53 0.83 3.55 -4.57
CA ARG A 53 -0.31 3.32 -5.45
C ARG A 53 -1.56 4.06 -4.99
N HIS A 54 -1.39 5.13 -4.19
CA HIS A 54 -2.48 5.99 -3.72
C HIS A 54 -3.64 5.25 -3.02
N SER A 55 -3.39 4.04 -2.50
CA SER A 55 -4.41 3.11 -1.98
C SER A 55 -4.14 2.69 -0.53
N PHE A 56 -3.15 3.32 0.12
CA PHE A 56 -2.87 3.14 1.55
C PHE A 56 -2.03 4.32 2.04
N ASN A 57 -2.72 5.43 2.28
CA ASN A 57 -2.16 6.75 2.59
C ASN A 57 -2.91 7.35 3.77
N GLU A 58 -2.40 8.44 4.36
CA GLU A 58 -2.99 9.11 5.53
C GLU A 58 -4.52 9.30 5.44
N PRO A 59 -5.11 9.78 4.33
CA PRO A 59 -6.56 9.95 4.22
C PRO A 59 -7.35 8.65 4.43
N HIS A 60 -6.81 7.51 4.01
CA HIS A 60 -7.48 6.21 4.16
C HIS A 60 -7.56 5.82 5.62
N ILE A 61 -6.44 5.91 6.35
CA ILE A 61 -6.38 5.45 7.74
C ILE A 61 -7.15 6.40 8.66
N LEU A 62 -7.09 7.71 8.42
CA LEU A 62 -7.94 8.67 9.12
C LEU A 62 -9.43 8.36 8.91
N ALA A 63 -9.87 8.15 7.67
CA ALA A 63 -11.26 7.82 7.37
C ALA A 63 -11.70 6.49 7.99
N ILE A 64 -10.86 5.45 7.92
CA ILE A 64 -11.16 4.13 8.49
C ILE A 64 -11.23 4.18 10.01
N ALA A 65 -10.27 4.84 10.67
CA ALA A 65 -10.26 4.98 12.12
C ALA A 65 -11.52 5.70 12.61
N GLN A 66 -11.91 6.79 11.94
CA GLN A 66 -13.14 7.52 12.23
C GLN A 66 -14.41 6.68 11.98
N ALA A 67 -14.39 5.79 10.99
CA ALA A 67 -15.54 4.94 10.68
C ALA A 67 -15.73 3.78 11.67
N ILE A 68 -14.67 3.37 12.39
CA ILE A 68 -14.71 2.29 13.38
C ILE A 68 -15.10 2.81 14.78
N ALA A 69 -14.67 4.03 15.13
CA ALA A 69 -14.94 4.66 16.42
C ALA A 69 -16.44 4.96 16.63
#